data_AF-A0A7W1B1W1-F1
#
_entry.id   AF-A0A7W1B1W1-F1
#
_cell.length_a   1.000
_cell.length_b   1.000
_cell.length_c   1.000
_cell.angle_alpha   90.00
_cell.angle_beta   90.00
_cell.angle_gamma   90.00
#
_symmetry.space_group_name_H-M   'P 1'
#
loop_
_entity.id
_entity.type
_entity.pdbx_description
1 polymer ?
#
loop_
_entity_poly.entity_id
_entity_poly.type
_entity_poly.pdbx_seq_one_letter_code
_entity_poly.pdbx_strand_id
1 'polypeptide(L)'
;MVTTKAPERGHLWRWLHGVMLVTGVFLCLWVFSIHLEVYLVFLGEAPEVTDAAVTRYEWVAGSAVLVASAGVVVALFRGRWKALVAHTVLLAVTAGVAVLFAVPAYRFDREPPPNDPGPGYTPCYSGSNDCVGG
;
A
#
# COMPACT_ATOMS: atom_id res chain seq x y z
N MET A 1 -45.66 24.97 -6.69
CA MET A 1 -45.18 24.28 -5.47
C MET A 1 -44.43 23.03 -5.88
N VAL A 2 -43.10 23.06 -5.84
CA VAL A 2 -42.27 21.87 -6.09
C VAL A 2 -42.05 21.19 -4.75
N THR A 3 -42.68 20.03 -4.54
CA THR A 3 -42.50 19.23 -3.33
C THR A 3 -41.25 18.39 -3.50
N THR A 4 -40.14 18.84 -2.93
CA THR A 4 -38.93 18.02 -2.81
C THR A 4 -39.20 16.90 -1.80
N LYS A 5 -39.52 15.70 -2.31
CA LYS A 5 -39.60 14.48 -1.49
C LYS A 5 -38.26 14.29 -0.79
N ALA A 6 -38.27 14.36 0.54
CA ALA A 6 -37.10 14.01 1.35
C ALA A 6 -36.67 12.58 1.00
N PRO A 7 -35.38 12.33 0.72
CA PRO A 7 -34.91 11.00 0.36
C PRO A 7 -35.19 10.04 1.52
N GLU A 8 -35.87 8.92 1.22
CA GLU A 8 -36.10 7.85 2.18
C GLU A 8 -34.75 7.41 2.76
N ARG A 9 -34.58 7.54 4.09
CA ARG A 9 -33.30 7.25 4.78
C ARG A 9 -32.72 5.89 4.38
N GLY A 10 -33.57 4.90 4.08
CA GLY A 10 -33.13 3.57 3.64
C GLY A 10 -32.34 3.55 2.33
N HIS A 11 -32.62 4.48 1.42
CA HIS A 11 -31.92 4.61 0.13
C HIS A 11 -30.52 5.18 0.32
N LEU A 12 -30.37 6.25 1.10
CA LEU A 12 -29.07 6.89 1.38
C LEU A 12 -28.03 5.90 1.90
N TRP A 13 -28.42 5.00 2.80
CA TRP A 13 -27.51 4.01 3.36
C TRP A 13 -27.14 2.90 2.40
N ARG A 14 -28.03 2.53 1.47
CA ARG A 14 -27.67 1.60 0.39
C ARG A 14 -26.64 2.22 -0.54
N TRP A 15 -26.80 3.51 -0.85
CA TRP A 15 -25.82 4.27 -1.61
C TRP A 15 -24.48 4.36 -0.89
N LEU A 16 -24.48 4.67 0.42
CA LEU A 16 -23.25 4.74 1.20
C LEU A 16 -22.48 3.40 1.18
N HIS A 17 -23.15 2.27 1.44
CA HIS A 17 -22.52 0.96 1.33
C HIS A 17 -22.01 0.66 -0.08
N GLY A 18 -22.81 1.00 -1.11
CA GLY A 18 -22.42 0.83 -2.50
C GLY A 18 -21.16 1.62 -2.85
N VAL A 19 -21.10 2.90 -2.46
CA VAL A 19 -19.95 3.78 -2.65
C VAL A 19 -18.72 3.23 -1.91
N MET A 20 -18.86 2.84 -0.64
CA MET A 20 -17.73 2.27 0.12
C MET A 20 -17.20 0.97 -0.49
N LEU A 21 -18.09 0.09 -0.98
CA LEU A 21 -17.69 -1.13 -1.67
C LEU A 21 -16.96 -0.83 -2.98
N VAL A 22 -17.52 0.04 -3.83
CA VAL A 22 -16.93 0.40 -5.11
C VAL A 22 -15.57 1.06 -4.90
N THR A 23 -15.48 2.01 -3.98
CA THR A 23 -14.22 2.68 -3.63
C THR A 23 -13.19 1.69 -3.09
N GLY A 24 -13.59 0.78 -2.19
CA GLY A 24 -12.67 -0.23 -1.65
C GLY A 24 -12.19 -1.23 -2.70
N VAL A 25 -13.08 -1.69 -3.59
CA VAL A 25 -12.70 -2.55 -4.74
C VAL A 25 -11.74 -1.82 -5.67
N PHE A 26 -12.03 -0.57 -6.00
CA PHE A 26 -11.17 0.26 -6.84
C PHE A 26 -9.78 0.44 -6.22
N LEU A 27 -9.70 0.77 -4.93
CA LEU A 27 -8.43 0.88 -4.22
C LEU A 27 -7.67 -0.46 -4.19
N CYS A 28 -8.36 -1.57 -3.96
CA CYS A 28 -7.74 -2.90 -3.99
C CYS A 28 -7.14 -3.24 -5.36
N LEU A 29 -7.86 -2.93 -6.44
CA LEU A 29 -7.35 -3.10 -7.80
C LEU A 29 -6.18 -2.14 -8.09
N TRP A 30 -6.20 -0.94 -7.52
CA TRP A 30 -5.09 0.00 -7.65
C TRP A 30 -3.83 -0.51 -6.94
N VAL A 31 -3.95 -1.03 -5.70
CA VAL A 31 -2.82 -1.67 -5.01
C VAL A 31 -2.22 -2.78 -5.88
N PHE A 32 -3.08 -3.63 -6.47
CA PHE A 32 -2.64 -4.69 -7.36
C PHE A 32 -1.93 -4.15 -8.60
N SER A 33 -2.48 -3.10 -9.25
CA SER A 33 -1.84 -2.45 -10.41
C SER A 33 -0.46 -1.89 -10.10
N ILE A 34 -0.29 -1.23 -8.95
CA ILE A 34 1.02 -0.70 -8.51
C ILE A 34 2.03 -1.84 -8.39
N HIS A 35 1.60 -3.00 -7.90
CA HIS A 35 2.47 -4.17 -7.82
C HIS A 35 2.87 -4.68 -9.22
N LEU A 36 1.92 -4.77 -10.16
CA LEU A 36 2.24 -5.19 -11.54
C LEU A 36 3.23 -4.23 -12.21
N GLU A 37 3.14 -2.91 -11.95
CA GLU A 37 4.09 -1.92 -12.49
C GLU A 37 5.53 -2.16 -12.00
N VAL A 38 5.70 -2.61 -10.75
CA VAL A 38 7.03 -2.86 -10.15
C VAL A 38 7.58 -4.23 -10.56
N TYR A 39 6.73 -5.26 -10.59
CA TYR A 39 7.17 -6.66 -10.72
C TYR A 39 6.97 -7.26 -12.11
N LEU A 40 5.97 -6.83 -12.87
CA LEU A 40 5.75 -7.28 -14.24
C LEU A 40 6.37 -6.27 -15.21
N VAL A 41 7.69 -6.20 -15.19
CA VAL A 41 8.43 -5.61 -16.31
C VAL A 41 8.40 -6.61 -17.46
N PHE A 42 7.34 -6.56 -18.27
CA PHE A 42 7.16 -7.46 -19.41
C PHE A 42 8.26 -7.32 -20.50
N LEU A 43 9.15 -6.32 -20.44
CA LEU A 43 10.05 -5.93 -21.56
C LEU A 43 11.42 -5.31 -21.17
N GLY A 44 11.98 -5.45 -19.96
CA GLY A 44 13.25 -4.77 -19.65
C GLY A 44 13.74 -4.76 -18.20
N GLU A 45 14.61 -3.79 -17.90
CA GLU A 45 15.22 -3.54 -16.59
C GLU A 45 14.16 -3.15 -15.54
N ALA A 46 14.25 -3.75 -14.35
CA ALA A 46 13.39 -3.43 -13.22
C ALA A 46 13.55 -1.94 -12.85
N PRO A 47 12.47 -1.14 -12.82
CA PRO A 47 12.56 0.24 -12.37
C PRO A 47 13.07 0.26 -10.93
N GLU A 48 14.08 1.08 -10.67
CA GLU A 48 14.61 1.26 -9.32
C GLU A 48 13.47 1.74 -8.41
N VAL A 49 13.26 1.04 -7.29
CA VAL A 49 12.17 1.34 -6.36
C VAL A 49 12.47 2.68 -5.69
N THR A 50 11.78 3.73 -6.14
CA THR A 50 11.89 5.08 -5.56
C THR A 50 11.12 5.18 -4.24
N ASP A 51 11.59 6.03 -3.32
CA ASP A 51 10.90 6.31 -2.04
C ASP A 51 9.48 6.85 -2.25
N ALA A 52 9.25 7.53 -3.37
CA ALA A 52 7.93 8.01 -3.77
C ALA A 52 6.97 6.86 -4.12
N ALA A 53 7.44 5.79 -4.77
CA ALA A 53 6.64 4.61 -5.09
C ALA A 53 6.24 3.83 -3.83
N VAL A 54 7.17 3.71 -2.88
CA VAL A 54 6.91 3.14 -1.55
C VAL A 54 5.83 3.92 -0.81
N THR A 55 6.01 5.24 -0.70
CA THR A 55 5.06 6.11 0.02
C THR A 55 3.67 6.04 -0.61
N ARG A 56 3.60 6.07 -1.96
CA ARG A 56 2.34 5.94 -2.71
C ARG A 56 1.66 4.60 -2.40
N TYR A 57 2.41 3.51 -2.38
CA TYR A 57 1.87 2.19 -2.06
C TYR A 57 1.27 2.17 -0.64
N GLU A 58 2.00 2.66 0.36
CA GLU A 58 1.53 2.69 1.76
C GLU A 58 0.24 3.47 1.92
N TRP A 59 0.15 4.66 1.30
CA TRP A 59 -1.07 5.47 1.33
C TRP A 59 -2.25 4.78 0.69
N VAL A 60 -2.08 4.18 -0.49
CA VAL A 60 -3.16 3.51 -1.21
C VAL A 60 -3.60 2.25 -0.49
N ALA A 61 -2.65 1.41 -0.04
CA ALA A 61 -2.94 0.19 0.71
C ALA A 61 -3.60 0.48 2.06
N GLY A 62 -3.08 1.46 2.81
CA GLY A 62 -3.65 1.91 4.08
C GLY A 62 -5.07 2.45 3.91
N SER A 63 -5.30 3.27 2.87
CA SER A 63 -6.63 3.78 2.53
C SER A 63 -7.60 2.67 2.16
N ALA A 64 -7.15 1.66 1.40
CA ALA A 64 -7.97 0.51 1.00
C ALA A 64 -8.45 -0.29 2.23
N VAL A 65 -7.53 -0.59 3.16
CA VAL A 65 -7.84 -1.30 4.42
C VAL A 65 -8.77 -0.46 5.29
N LEU A 66 -8.53 0.84 5.42
CA LEU A 66 -9.38 1.75 6.20
C LEU A 66 -10.81 1.80 5.65
N VAL A 67 -11.00 1.96 4.34
CA VAL A 67 -12.33 2.00 3.71
C VAL A 67 -13.06 0.66 3.89
N ALA A 68 -12.36 -0.47 3.69
CA ALA A 68 -12.94 -1.78 3.89
C ALA A 68 -13.36 -2.01 5.36
N SER A 69 -12.49 -1.67 6.31
CA SER A 69 -12.76 -1.80 7.74
C SER A 69 -13.92 -0.90 8.20
N ALA A 70 -13.98 0.36 7.74
CA ALA A 70 -15.10 1.25 8.01
C ALA A 70 -16.43 0.68 7.48
N GLY A 71 -16.42 0.06 6.29
CA GLY A 71 -17.58 -0.62 5.73
C GLY A 71 -18.07 -1.78 6.60
N VAL A 72 -17.16 -2.58 7.17
CA VAL A 72 -17.48 -3.65 8.12
C VAL A 72 -18.16 -3.08 9.37
N VAL A 73 -17.55 -2.05 9.97
CA VAL A 73 -18.07 -1.41 11.20
C VAL A 73 -19.48 -0.85 10.96
N VAL A 74 -19.69 -0.12 9.85
CA VAL A 74 -21.01 0.43 9.51
C VAL A 74 -22.02 -0.70 9.25
N ALA A 75 -21.63 -1.79 8.60
CA ALA A 75 -22.52 -2.92 8.33
C ALA A 75 -22.91 -3.67 9.62
N LEU A 76 -21.98 -3.79 10.57
CA LEU A 76 -22.18 -4.41 11.87
C LEU A 76 -23.22 -3.64 12.70
N PHE A 77 -23.04 -2.32 12.86
CA PHE A 77 -23.97 -1.47 13.61
C PHE A 77 -25.38 -1.43 13.02
N ARG A 78 -25.53 -1.71 11.73
CA ARG A 78 -26.83 -1.69 11.03
C ARG A 78 -27.50 -3.06 10.94
N GLY A 79 -26.87 -4.13 11.44
CA GLY A 79 -27.41 -5.49 11.39
C GLY A 79 -27.62 -6.02 9.97
N ARG A 80 -26.88 -5.51 8.97
CA ARG A 80 -27.07 -5.90 7.56
C ARG A 80 -26.12 -7.02 7.17
N TRP A 81 -26.53 -8.26 7.43
CA TRP A 81 -25.72 -9.45 7.20
C TRP A 81 -25.09 -9.53 5.81
N LYS A 82 -25.85 -9.25 4.74
CA LYS A 82 -25.32 -9.27 3.36
C LYS A 82 -24.20 -8.25 3.13
N ALA A 83 -24.35 -7.03 3.68
CA ALA A 83 -23.33 -5.99 3.57
C ALA A 83 -22.10 -6.32 4.43
N LEU A 84 -22.33 -6.92 5.60
CA LEU A 84 -21.26 -7.37 6.49
C LEU A 84 -20.38 -8.42 5.79
N VAL A 85 -20.99 -9.45 5.20
CA VAL A 85 -20.26 -10.48 4.44
C VAL A 85 -19.47 -9.85 3.29
N ALA A 86 -20.09 -8.97 2.50
CA ALA A 86 -19.41 -8.32 1.37
C ALA A 86 -18.19 -7.49 1.81
N HIS A 87 -18.33 -6.66 2.85
CA HIS A 87 -17.22 -5.85 3.36
C HIS A 87 -16.14 -6.71 4.05
N THR A 88 -16.52 -7.81 4.68
CA THR A 88 -15.57 -8.74 5.32
C THR A 88 -14.73 -9.46 4.27
N VAL A 89 -15.36 -9.95 3.20
CA VAL A 89 -14.65 -10.55 2.06
C VAL A 89 -13.72 -9.52 1.42
N LEU A 90 -14.20 -8.31 1.17
CA LEU A 90 -13.37 -7.23 0.63
C LEU A 90 -12.16 -6.94 1.53
N LEU A 91 -12.37 -6.81 2.84
CA LEU A 91 -11.29 -6.58 3.80
C LEU A 91 -10.25 -7.72 3.77
N ALA A 92 -10.70 -8.98 3.76
CA ALA A 92 -9.80 -10.13 3.71
C ALA A 92 -8.99 -10.16 2.41
N VAL A 93 -9.63 -9.90 1.26
CA VAL A 93 -8.95 -9.83 -0.04
C VAL A 93 -7.95 -8.67 -0.07
N THR A 94 -8.36 -7.47 0.36
CA THR A 94 -7.48 -6.29 0.38
C THR A 94 -6.31 -6.49 1.33
N ALA A 95 -6.51 -7.07 2.51
CA ALA A 95 -5.43 -7.40 3.43
C ALA A 95 -4.48 -8.45 2.84
N GLY A 96 -5.02 -9.51 2.22
CA GLY A 96 -4.24 -10.52 1.52
C GLY A 96 -3.40 -9.92 0.40
N VAL A 97 -4.00 -9.06 -0.44
CA VAL A 97 -3.29 -8.36 -1.51
C VAL A 97 -2.21 -7.44 -0.94
N ALA A 98 -2.51 -6.64 0.09
CA ALA A 98 -1.54 -5.74 0.70
C ALA A 98 -0.36 -6.48 1.35
N VAL A 99 -0.59 -7.67 1.91
CA VAL A 99 0.48 -8.46 2.54
C VAL A 99 1.30 -9.23 1.50
N LEU A 100 0.64 -9.93 0.58
CA LEU A 100 1.30 -10.77 -0.42
C LEU A 100 2.04 -9.95 -1.47
N PHE A 101 1.52 -8.77 -1.80
CA PHE A 101 2.04 -7.89 -2.84
C PHE A 101 2.63 -6.61 -2.25
N ALA A 102 3.10 -6.65 -0.99
CA ALA A 102 3.82 -5.57 -0.36
C ALA A 102 5.00 -5.13 -1.25
N VAL A 103 4.98 -3.88 -1.71
CA VAL A 103 6.15 -3.28 -2.36
C VAL A 103 7.30 -3.31 -1.34
N PRO A 104 8.51 -3.77 -1.72
CA PRO A 104 9.62 -3.95 -0.81
C PRO A 104 10.18 -2.58 -0.44
N ALA A 105 9.47 -1.92 0.46
CA ALA A 105 9.99 -0.82 1.24
C ALA A 105 10.85 -1.44 2.34
N TYR A 106 12.13 -1.65 2.07
CA TYR A 106 13.14 -1.83 3.12
C TYR A 106 13.08 -3.10 3.99
N ARG A 107 12.17 -4.05 3.74
CA ARG A 107 12.03 -5.26 4.59
C ARG A 107 13.09 -6.34 4.35
N PHE A 108 13.80 -6.24 3.24
CA PHE A 108 15.03 -6.98 2.96
C PHE A 108 16.05 -5.89 2.64
N ASP A 109 17.09 -5.79 3.47
CA ASP A 109 17.99 -4.65 3.54
C ASP A 109 18.39 -4.08 2.16
N ARG A 110 18.39 -2.74 2.01
CA ARG A 110 19.27 -2.12 1.02
C ARG A 110 20.66 -2.66 1.36
N GLU A 111 21.31 -3.38 0.45
CA GLU A 111 22.72 -3.71 0.60
C GLU A 111 23.42 -2.44 1.09
N PRO A 112 24.14 -2.46 2.23
CA PRO A 112 24.82 -1.28 2.71
C PRO A 112 25.70 -0.75 1.57
N PRO A 113 25.80 0.58 1.39
CA PRO A 113 26.61 1.14 0.31
C PRO A 113 28.00 0.50 0.36
N PRO A 114 28.59 0.15 -0.79
CA PRO A 114 29.90 -0.47 -0.82
C PRO A 114 30.86 0.36 0.05
N ASN A 115 31.48 -0.27 1.04
CA ASN A 115 32.59 0.32 1.80
C ASN A 115 33.87 0.32 0.94
N ASP A 116 33.71 0.58 -0.36
CA ASP A 116 34.83 0.67 -1.29
C ASP A 116 35.61 1.92 -0.91
N PRO A 117 36.89 1.76 -0.54
CA PRO A 117 37.68 2.92 -0.20
C PRO A 117 37.78 3.83 -1.43
N GLY A 118 37.53 5.12 -1.23
CA GLY A 118 37.60 6.10 -2.32
C GLY A 118 38.97 6.06 -3.03
N PRO A 119 39.10 6.62 -4.25
CA PRO A 119 40.30 6.49 -5.09
C PRO A 119 41.59 7.08 -4.50
N GLY A 120 41.54 7.68 -3.30
CA GLY A 120 42.70 8.15 -2.53
C GLY A 120 42.94 7.39 -1.21
N TYR A 121 42.24 6.28 -0.96
CA TYR A 121 42.48 5.48 0.23
C TYR A 121 43.83 4.79 0.15
N THR A 122 44.71 5.13 1.07
CA THR A 122 45.97 4.42 1.28
C THR A 122 45.72 3.40 2.39
N PRO A 123 45.74 2.08 2.09
CA PRO A 123 45.56 1.06 3.11
C PRO A 123 46.69 1.20 4.13
N CYS A 124 46.34 1.52 5.37
CA CYS A 124 47.32 1.53 6.45
C CYS A 124 47.54 0.10 6.93
N TYR A 125 48.70 -0.45 6.61
CA TYR A 125 49.12 -1.75 7.12
C TYR A 125 49.84 -1.55 8.45
N SER A 126 49.57 -2.41 9.43
CA SER A 126 50.29 -2.38 10.71
C SER A 126 51.79 -2.53 10.44
N GLY A 127 52.57 -1.48 10.75
CA GLY A 127 54.01 -1.40 10.48
C GLY A 127 54.42 -0.44 9.36
N SER A 128 53.49 0.04 8.51
CA SER A 128 53.75 1.20 7.65
C SER A 128 53.42 2.46 8.45
N ASN A 129 54.40 3.34 8.68
CA ASN A 129 54.24 4.63 9.37
C ASN A 129 53.35 5.65 8.61
N ASP A 130 52.45 5.17 7.78
CA ASP A 130 51.66 5.95 6.81
C ASP A 130 50.23 6.24 7.33
N CYS A 131 49.95 5.95 8.61
CA CYS A 131 48.69 6.27 9.27
C CYS A 131 48.68 7.73 9.75
N VAL A 132 47.70 8.52 9.32
CA VAL A 132 47.45 9.88 9.84
C VAL A 132 46.81 9.76 11.22
N GLY A 133 47.62 9.88 12.28
CA GLY A 133 47.14 9.82 13.67
C GLY A 133 48.13 9.25 14.69
N GLY A 134 49.17 8.53 14.23
CA GLY A 134 50.13 7.84 15.11
C GLY A 134 49.67 6.44 15.48
#